data_AF-A0A3N5N5Y9-F1
#
_entry.id   AF-A0A3N5N5Y9-F1
#
_cell.length_a   1.000
_cell.length_b   1.000
_cell.length_c   1.000
_cell.angle_alpha   90.00
_cell.angle_beta   90.00
_cell.angle_gamma   90.00
#
_symmetry.space_group_name_H-M   'P 1'
#
loop_
_entity.id
_entity.type
_entity.pdbx_description
1 polymer ?
#
loop_
_entity_poly.entity_id
_entity_poly.type
_entity_poly.pdbx_seq_one_letter_code
_entity_poly.pdbx_strand_id
1 'polypeptide(L)' 'MPDAHPFEMGLDRTRANFVPLTPVSFLARAAGGFASKTAVIAGDRHFTYGELFERAKRLASGLHKQGVRRLDT' A
#
# COMPACT_ATOMS: atom_id res chain seq x y z
N MET A 1 -4.35 -34.86 -18.90
CA MET A 1 -4.36 -33.56 -18.20
C MET A 1 -5.61 -33.56 -17.35
N PRO A 2 -5.57 -33.32 -16.03
CA PRO A 2 -6.82 -33.17 -15.28
C PRO A 2 -7.59 -31.99 -15.88
N ASP A 3 -8.88 -32.19 -16.16
CA ASP A 3 -9.74 -31.15 -16.71
C ASP A 3 -9.83 -30.00 -15.71
N ALA A 4 -9.31 -28.83 -16.08
CA ALA A 4 -9.34 -27.65 -15.23
C ALA A 4 -10.79 -27.23 -14.96
N HIS A 5 -11.11 -26.93 -13.70
CA HIS A 5 -12.46 -26.53 -13.32
C HIS A 5 -12.83 -25.21 -14.01
N PRO A 6 -14.07 -24.99 -14.48
CA PRO A 6 -14.45 -23.75 -15.18
C PRO A 6 -14.16 -22.44 -14.42
N PHE A 7 -14.12 -22.50 -13.09
CA PHE A 7 -13.75 -21.36 -12.21
C PHE A 7 -12.24 -21.14 -12.08
N GLU A 8 -11.41 -22.03 -12.61
CA GLU A 8 -9.95 -21.93 -12.57
C GLU A 8 -9.36 -21.47 -13.92
N MET A 9 -10.20 -21.34 -14.96
CA MET A 9 -9.77 -20.87 -16.27
C MET A 9 -9.68 -19.34 -16.33
N GLY A 10 -8.66 -18.80 -17.02
CA GLY A 10 -8.53 -17.36 -17.28
C GLY A 10 -8.11 -16.51 -16.07
N LEU A 11 -7.58 -17.13 -15.02
CA LEU A 11 -7.10 -16.46 -13.80
C LEU A 11 -5.64 -16.02 -13.85
N ASP A 12 -4.99 -16.15 -15.02
CA ASP A 12 -3.63 -15.67 -15.22
C ASP A 12 -3.49 -14.19 -14.86
N ARG A 13 -2.29 -13.81 -14.43
CA ARG A 13 -2.00 -12.41 -14.11
C ARG A 13 -2.05 -11.58 -15.39
N THR A 14 -2.95 -10.60 -15.39
CA THR A 14 -3.13 -9.61 -16.44
C THR A 14 -2.96 -8.22 -15.86
N ARG A 15 -2.84 -7.21 -16.74
CA ARG A 15 -2.83 -5.81 -16.31
C ARG A 15 -4.09 -5.40 -15.54
N ALA A 16 -5.21 -6.11 -15.70
CA ALA A 16 -6.47 -5.82 -15.04
C ALA A 16 -6.54 -6.38 -13.61
N ASN A 17 -5.87 -7.51 -13.32
CA ASN A 17 -5.94 -8.19 -12.02
C ASN A 17 -4.61 -8.18 -11.23
N PHE A 18 -3.52 -7.70 -11.83
CA PHE A 18 -2.20 -7.68 -11.20
C PHE A 18 -1.51 -6.31 -11.31
N VAL A 19 -1.08 -5.81 -10.16
CA VAL A 19 -0.15 -4.68 -10.03
C VAL A 19 0.89 -5.07 -8.96
N PRO A 20 2.20 -4.88 -9.21
CA PRO A 20 3.22 -5.13 -8.20
C PRO A 20 2.97 -4.30 -6.94
N LEU A 21 2.97 -4.98 -5.80
CA LEU A 21 2.80 -4.33 -4.52
C LEU A 21 4.10 -3.64 -4.10
N THR A 22 4.13 -2.32 -4.18
CA THR A 22 5.18 -1.49 -3.56
C THR A 22 4.78 -1.08 -2.14
N PRO A 23 5.73 -0.73 -1.26
CA PRO A 23 5.41 -0.24 0.09
C PRO A 23 4.40 0.92 0.08
N VAL A 24 4.54 1.85 -0.88
CA VAL A 24 3.63 2.99 -1.03
C VAL A 24 2.23 2.55 -1.46
N SER A 25 2.13 1.68 -2.47
CA SER A 25 0.84 1.17 -2.93
C SER A 25 0.14 0.29 -1.89
N PHE A 26 0.90 -0.47 -1.10
CA PHE A 26 0.37 -1.24 0.02
C PHE A 26 -0.23 -0.34 1.09
N LEU A 27 0.50 0.69 1.52
CA LEU A 27 0.01 1.61 2.55
C LEU A 27 -1.27 2.33 2.10
N ALA A 28 -1.34 2.77 0.84
CA ALA A 28 -2.54 3.38 0.28
C ALA A 28 -3.75 2.42 0.29
N ARG A 29 -3.57 1.17 -0.13
CA ARG A 29 -4.63 0.14 -0.12
C ARG A 29 -5.07 -0.20 1.30
N ALA A 30 -4.12 -0.34 2.23
CA ALA A 30 -4.41 -0.65 3.62
C ALA A 30 -5.15 0.48 4.33
N ALA A 31 -4.79 1.73 4.07
CA ALA A 31 -5.54 2.88 4.57
C ALA A 31 -6.96 2.97 4.00
N GLY A 32 -7.17 2.59 2.73
CA GLY A 32 -8.50 2.58 2.12
C GLY A 32 -9.43 1.47 2.63
N GLY A 33 -8.92 0.26 2.84
CA GLY A 33 -9.74 -0.89 3.25
C GLY A 33 -9.75 -1.19 4.75
N PHE A 34 -8.71 -0.75 5.48
CA PHE A 34 -8.45 -1.13 6.87
C PHE A 34 -8.01 0.07 7.71
N ALA A 35 -8.56 1.27 7.43
CA ALA A 35 -8.15 2.53 8.05
C ALA A 35 -7.97 2.45 9.57
N SER A 36 -8.91 1.81 10.28
CA SER A 36 -8.92 1.74 11.75
C SER A 36 -8.09 0.59 12.34
N LYS A 37 -7.48 -0.28 11.53
CA LYS A 37 -6.62 -1.36 12.04
C LYS A 37 -5.26 -0.80 12.43
N THR A 38 -4.69 -1.32 13.52
CA THR A 38 -3.33 -1.00 13.96
C THR A 38 -2.30 -1.40 12.89
N ALA A 39 -1.47 -0.45 12.48
CA ALA A 39 -0.40 -0.61 11.50
C ALA A 39 0.99 -0.61 12.15
N VAL A 40 1.20 0.19 13.20
CA VAL A 40 2.48 0.34 13.89
C VAL A 40 2.27 0.29 15.40
N ILE A 41 3.15 -0.44 16.08
CA ILE A 41 3.26 -0.49 17.53
C ILE A 41 4.70 -0.11 17.89
N ALA A 42 4.86 0.98 18.64
CA ALA A 42 6.16 1.51 19.05
C ALA A 42 6.10 1.94 20.53
N GLY A 43 6.26 0.97 21.43
CA GLY A 43 5.94 1.15 22.85
C GLY A 43 4.45 1.48 23.01
N ASP A 44 4.13 2.46 23.85
CA ASP A 44 2.74 2.91 24.07
C ASP A 44 2.12 3.64 22.87
N ARG A 45 2.91 3.96 21.84
CA ARG A 45 2.41 4.64 20.64
C ARG A 45 1.95 3.64 19.62
N HIS A 46 0.66 3.67 19.33
CA HIS A 46 0.06 2.91 18.26
C HIS A 46 -0.43 3.86 17.17
N PHE A 47 -0.27 3.45 15.91
CA PHE A 47 -0.87 4.11 14.77
C PHE A 47 -1.72 3.13 14.00
N THR A 48 -2.91 3.58 13.63
CA THR A 48 -3.76 2.92 12.65
C THR A 48 -3.23 3.13 11.23
N TYR A 49 -3.68 2.33 10.26
CA TYR A 49 -3.31 2.52 8.85
C TYR A 49 -3.70 3.89 8.33
N GLY A 50 -4.86 4.44 8.75
CA GLY A 50 -5.29 5.79 8.40
C GLY A 50 -4.31 6.86 8.91
N GLU A 51 -3.94 6.78 10.19
CA GLU A 51 -3.01 7.73 10.81
C GLU A 51 -1.61 7.65 10.18
N LEU A 52 -1.11 6.44 9.96
CA LEU A 52 0.19 6.23 9.31
C LEU A 52 0.21 6.85 7.90
N PHE A 53 -0.85 6.64 7.12
CA PHE A 53 -0.97 7.19 5.78
C PHE A 53 -1.01 8.72 5.77
N GLU A 54 -1.81 9.35 6.63
CA GLU A 54 -1.85 10.81 6.72
C GLU A 54 -0.52 11.41 7.20
N ARG A 55 0.18 10.76 8.12
CA ARG A 55 1.51 11.17 8.58
C ARG A 55 2.54 11.08 7.44
N ALA A 56 2.57 9.96 6.72
CA ALA A 56 3.48 9.74 5.59
C ALA A 56 3.23 10.77 4.47
N LYS A 57 1.97 11.05 4.12
CA LYS A 57 1.62 12.07 3.11
C LYS A 57 2.06 13.47 3.51
N ARG A 58 1.86 13.86 4.77
CA ARG A 58 2.30 15.18 5.28
C ARG A 58 3.81 15.32 5.19
N LEU A 59 4.57 14.29 5.59
CA LEU A 59 6.02 14.28 5.45
C LEU A 59 6.45 14.37 3.98
N ALA A 60 5.87 13.55 3.11
CA ALA A 60 6.17 13.56 1.68
C ALA A 60 5.89 14.94 1.03
N SER A 61 4.79 15.60 1.41
CA SER A 61 4.48 16.96 0.97
C SER A 61 5.54 17.97 1.41
N GLY A 62 6.01 17.86 2.67
CA GLY A 62 7.09 18.70 3.19
C GLY A 62 8.40 18.50 2.44
N LEU A 63 8.82 17.25 2.23
CA LEU A 63 10.04 16.91 1.48
C LEU A 63 9.98 17.42 0.04
N HIS A 64 8.83 17.26 -0.62
CA HIS A 64 8.63 17.77 -1.98
C HIS A 64 8.79 19.29 -2.06
N LYS A 65 8.26 20.03 -1.07
CA LYS A 65 8.42 21.49 -0.98
C LYS A 65 9.87 21.92 -0.72
N GLN A 66 10.67 21.09 -0.05
CA GLN A 66 12.11 21.30 0.15
C GLN A 66 12.95 20.89 -1.08
N GLY A 67 12.32 20.47 -2.17
CA GLY A 67 13.00 20.17 -3.43
C GLY A 67 13.46 18.72 -3.58
N VAL A 68 13.18 17.83 -2.62
CA VAL A 68 13.54 16.41 -2.70
C VAL A 68 12.85 15.75 -3.90
N ARG A 69 13.63 15.09 -4.75
CA ARG A 69 13.17 14.36 -5.94
C ARG A 69 13.41 12.86 -5.82
N ARG A 70 12.90 12.15 -6.81
CA ARG A 70 13.08 10.71 -6.94
C ARG A 70 14.57 10.44 -7.17
N LEU A 71 15.12 9.48 -6.40
CA LEU A 71 16.54 9.08 -6.37
C LEU A 71 17.48 10.02 -5.61
N ASP A 72 16.96 11.07 -4.95
CA ASP A 72 17.74 11.86 -4.00
C ASP A 72 17.86 11.11 -2.66
N THR A 73 18.97 11.31 -1.93
CA THR A 73 19.25 10.71 -0.62
C THR A 73 19.67 11.76 0.39
#